data_AF-A0A7K0DHJ1-F1
#
_entry.id   AF-A0A7K0DHJ1-F1
#
_cell.length_a   1.000
_cell.length_b   1.000
_cell.length_c   1.000
_cell.angle_alpha   90.00
_cell.angle_beta   90.00
_cell.angle_gamma   90.00
#
_symmetry.space_group_name_H-M   'P 1'
#
loop_
_entity.id
_entity.type
_entity.pdbx_description
1 polymer ?
#
loop_
_entity_poly.entity_id
_entity_poly.type
_entity_poly.pdbx_seq_one_letter_code
_entity_poly.pdbx_strand_id
1 'polypeptide(L)' 'MSETVKTLLELSALPASEAEIAAYAAGFEFQRAGVDALYAVPEARYASPALHFRAAARIVDWAD' A
#
# COMPACT_ATOMS: atom_id res chain seq x y z
N MET A 1 12.58 8.46 10.74
CA MET A 1 11.80 7.50 9.92
C MET A 1 11.70 6.14 10.60
N SER A 2 12.81 5.55 11.06
CA SER A 2 12.79 4.24 11.74
C SER A 2 11.86 4.18 12.95
N GLU A 3 11.86 5.19 13.82
CA GLU A 3 10.90 5.26 14.95
C GLU A 3 9.43 5.25 14.50
N THR A 4 9.12 5.97 13.42
CA THR A 4 7.77 6.00 12.85
C THR A 4 7.37 4.63 12.32
N VAL A 5 8.27 3.96 11.58
CA VAL A 5 8.04 2.61 11.06
C VAL A 5 7.82 1.62 12.21
N LYS A 6 8.63 1.70 13.26
CA LYS A 6 8.49 0.89 14.47
C LYS A 6 7.12 1.07 15.12
N THR A 7 6.70 2.31 15.37
CA THR A 7 5.37 2.60 15.92
C THR A 7 4.24 2.05 15.05
N LEU A 8 4.33 2.18 13.72
CA LEU A 8 3.29 1.69 12.81
C LEU A 8 3.20 0.15 12.80
N LEU A 9 4.34 -0.54 12.85
CA LEU A 9 4.40 -1.99 12.93
C LEU A 9 3.83 -2.50 14.27
N GLU A 10 4.17 -1.85 15.38
CA GLU A 10 3.61 -2.15 16.70
C GLU A 10 2.08 -1.98 16.73
N LEU A 11 1.55 -0.87 16.21
CA LEU A 11 0.11 -0.63 16.11
C LEU A 11 -0.61 -1.65 15.22
N SER A 12 0.10 -2.22 14.25
CA SER A 12 -0.41 -3.23 13.33
C SER A 12 -0.21 -4.66 13.84
N ALA A 13 0.37 -4.83 15.04
CA ALA A 13 0.76 -6.11 15.60
C ALA A 13 1.65 -6.96 14.65
N LEU A 14 2.50 -6.29 13.86
CA LEU A 14 3.43 -6.93 12.94
C LEU A 14 4.84 -6.95 13.57
N PRO A 15 5.40 -8.13 13.87
CA PRO A 15 6.76 -8.21 14.39
C PRO A 15 7.77 -7.89 13.29
N ALA A 16 8.81 -7.12 13.64
CA ALA A 16 9.96 -6.88 12.79
C ALA A 16 11.22 -6.71 13.63
N SER A 17 12.34 -7.21 13.12
CA SER A 17 13.67 -6.95 13.65
C SER A 17 14.13 -5.52 13.36
N GLU A 18 15.11 -5.03 14.12
CA GLU A 18 15.70 -3.70 13.88
C GLU A 18 16.33 -3.58 12.48
N ALA A 19 16.84 -4.69 11.91
CA ALA A 19 17.36 -4.72 10.55
C ALA A 19 16.25 -4.55 9.49
N GLU A 20 15.10 -5.21 9.69
CA GLU A 20 13.94 -5.05 8.80
C GLU A 20 13.36 -3.64 8.90
N ILE A 21 13.25 -3.08 10.11
CA ILE A 21 12.79 -1.70 10.33
C ILE A 21 13.71 -0.71 9.61
N ALA A 22 15.03 -0.88 9.70
CA ALA A 22 15.99 -0.04 9.00
C ALA A 22 15.84 -0.15 7.47
N ALA A 23 15.64 -1.36 6.94
CA ALA A 23 15.41 -1.58 5.52
C ALA A 23 14.11 -0.92 5.02
N TYR A 24 13.00 -1.06 5.76
CA TYR A 24 11.74 -0.40 5.42
C TYR A 24 11.84 1.12 5.48
N ALA A 25 12.49 1.66 6.50
CA ALA A 25 12.72 3.09 6.63
C ALA A 25 13.57 3.65 5.48
N ALA A 26 14.60 2.91 5.03
CA ALA A 26 15.42 3.29 3.90
C ALA A 26 14.65 3.22 2.56
N GLY A 27 13.75 2.25 2.40
CA GLY A 27 12.91 2.11 1.21
C GLY A 27 11.76 3.13 1.10
N PHE A 28 11.45 3.85 2.18
CA PHE A 28 10.28 4.72 2.24
C PHE A 28 10.27 5.83 1.20
N GLU A 29 11.42 6.49 0.94
CA GLU A 29 11.51 7.56 -0.06
C GLU A 29 11.10 7.09 -1.46
N PHE A 30 11.55 5.89 -1.84
CA PHE A 30 11.18 5.29 -3.13
C PHE A 30 9.69 4.96 -3.18
N GLN A 31 9.13 4.40 -2.11
CA GLN A 31 7.70 4.10 -2.00
C GLN A 31 6.85 5.38 -2.04
N ARG A 32 7.29 6.44 -1.36
CA ARG A 32 6.63 7.76 -1.34
C ARG A 32 6.57 8.35 -2.75
N ALA A 33 7.68 8.33 -3.50
CA ALA A 33 7.70 8.80 -4.88
C ALA A 33 6.72 8.01 -5.77
N GLY A 34 6.62 6.69 -5.58
CA GLY A 34 5.64 5.85 -6.27
C GLY A 34 4.20 6.24 -5.96
N VAL A 35 3.88 6.50 -4.69
CA VAL A 35 2.54 6.97 -4.27
C VAL A 35 2.24 8.34 -4.85
N ASP A 36 3.18 9.28 -4.79
CA ASP A 36 2.98 10.64 -5.30
C ASP A 36 2.78 10.64 -6.82
N ALA A 37 3.45 9.73 -7.54
CA ALA A 37 3.24 9.55 -8.98
C ALA A 37 1.81 9.09 -9.33
N LEU A 38 1.12 8.34 -8.46
CA LEU A 38 -0.29 7.99 -8.67
C LEU A 38 -1.21 9.20 -8.65
N TYR A 39 -0.83 10.26 -7.91
CA TYR A 39 -1.57 11.52 -7.85
C TYR A 39 -1.17 12.53 -8.94
N ALA A 40 -0.13 12.25 -9.72
CA ALA A 40 0.32 13.10 -10.82
C ALA A 40 -0.63 13.10 -12.03
N VAL A 41 -1.64 12.21 -12.04
CA VAL A 41 -2.69 12.14 -13.07
C VAL A 41 -3.99 12.72 -12.48
N PRO A 42 -4.31 14.01 -12.73
CA PRO A 42 -5.50 14.65 -12.16
C PRO A 42 -6.81 13.91 -12.45
N GLU A 43 -6.91 13.28 -13.61
CA GLU A 43 -8.06 12.48 -14.04
C GLU A 43 -8.25 11.22 -13.17
N ALA A 44 -7.16 10.67 -12.63
CA ALA A 44 -7.21 9.52 -11.73
C ALA A 44 -7.73 9.88 -10.33
N ARG A 45 -7.65 11.15 -9.92
CA ARG A 45 -8.05 11.62 -8.57
C ARG A 45 -9.51 11.35 -8.23
N TYR A 46 -10.38 11.41 -9.24
CA TYR A 46 -11.82 11.16 -9.11
C TYR A 46 -12.27 9.94 -9.91
N ALA A 47 -11.33 9.20 -10.50
CA ALA A 47 -11.64 7.97 -11.17
C ALA A 47 -12.21 6.98 -10.14
N SER A 48 -13.30 6.31 -10.52
CA SER A 48 -13.87 5.28 -9.66
C SER A 48 -12.83 4.17 -9.43
N PRO A 49 -12.73 3.61 -8.22
CA PRO A 49 -11.76 2.55 -7.92
C PRO A 49 -11.83 1.42 -8.93
N ALA A 50 -10.68 0.91 -9.38
CA ALA A 50 -10.65 -0.20 -10.34
C ALA A 50 -11.43 -1.43 -9.84
N LEU A 51 -11.48 -1.62 -8.52
CA LEU A 51 -12.26 -2.65 -7.86
C LEU A 51 -13.42 -2.02 -7.09
N HIS A 52 -14.63 -2.33 -7.55
CA HIS A 52 -15.85 -2.08 -6.79
C HIS A 52 -16.28 -3.37 -6.12
N PHE A 53 -16.64 -3.29 -4.85
CA PHE A 53 -17.39 -4.36 -4.24
C PHE A 53 -18.72 -4.52 -4.97
N ARG A 54 -19.01 -5.75 -5.39
CA ARG A 54 -20.26 -6.12 -6.04
C ARG A 54 -20.80 -7.34 -5.29
N ALA A 55 -21.83 -7.16 -4.45
CA ALA A 55 -22.40 -8.24 -3.66
C ALA A 55 -22.91 -9.43 -4.51
N ALA A 56 -23.33 -9.14 -5.75
CA ALA A 56 -23.77 -10.15 -6.71
C ALA A 56 -22.62 -10.77 -7.52
N ALA A 57 -21.39 -10.25 -7.40
CA ALA A 57 -20.27 -10.83 -8.13
C ALA A 57 -20.08 -12.29 -7.72
N ARG A 58 -19.86 -13.11 -8.74
CA ARG A 58 -19.41 -14.49 -8.59
C ARG A 58 -18.03 -14.54 -9.21
N ILE A 59 -17.08 -15.13 -8.48
CA ILE A 59 -15.79 -15.46 -9.06
C ILE A 59 -16.08 -16.58 -10.06
N VAL A 60 -15.92 -16.28 -11.35
CA VAL A 60 -15.85 -17.29 -12.40
C VAL A 60 -14.38 -17.67 -12.56
N ASP A 61 -14.11 -18.94 -12.83
CA ASP A 61 -12.75 -19.39 -13.09
C ASP A 61 -12.23 -18.69 -14.34
N TRP A 62 -10.92 -18.43 -14.39
CA TRP A 62 -10.27 -17.76 -15.51
C TRP A 62 -10.25 -18.63 -16.78
N ALA A 63 -10.58 -19.91 -16.66
CA ALA A 63 -10.65 -20.89 -17.74
C ALA A 63 -12.04 -21.05 -18.39
N ASP A 64 -13.06 -20.34 -17.92
CA ASP A 64 -14.42 -20.30 -18.49
C ASP A 64 -14.61 -19.16 -19.51
#